data_AF-A0A8E0RR10-F1
#
_entry.id   AF-A0A8E0RR10-F1
#
_cell.length_a   1.000
_cell.length_b   1.000
_cell.length_c   1.000
_cell.angle_alpha   90.00
_cell.angle_beta   90.00
_cell.angle_gamma   90.00
#
_symmetry.space_group_name_H-M   'P 1'
#
loop_
_entity.id
_entity.type
_entity.pdbx_description
1 polymer ?
#
loop_
_entity_poly.entity_id
_entity_poly.type
_entity_poly.pdbx_seq_one_letter_code
_entity_poly.pdbx_strand_id
1 'polypeptide(L)'
;MVCRKTYSSPNDKAYVFLRKQLMLQYSHHWVVDNLPVIVCLQQDNQRRYCTSSVPLGCFGDSNDVAGTICASQPTEYKWASRWDYILDTMPESKIQWISILNSVVLVLFLSALVATILLRTLRRDIARYSQLESSSEVQEESGWKLVHGDVFRPPAWGMLLCVLLGSGSQLFLMVLVTLFFACLGFLSPANRGSLMTCALAMYACSGILAGYVSARMYKFIGGLRWKANVFLTATVCPGMVFVVFFILNLALWIMGSASATPFGTIVALLALWLCVSLPLCFVGALFGFRKHVSLPPFLSHRSHNHLSTLEEDP
;
A
#
# COMPACT_ATOMS: atom_id res chain seq x y z
N MET A 1 -21.26 -21.35 31.93
CA MET A 1 -22.36 -22.05 31.24
C MET A 1 -21.86 -22.49 29.87
N VAL A 2 -21.76 -23.79 29.62
CA VAL A 2 -21.52 -24.32 28.27
C VAL A 2 -22.84 -24.92 27.79
N CYS A 3 -23.41 -24.39 26.71
CA CYS A 3 -24.66 -24.91 26.15
C CYS A 3 -24.39 -26.26 25.48
N ARG A 4 -25.07 -27.32 25.93
CA ARG A 4 -25.06 -28.62 25.25
C ARG A 4 -26.05 -28.55 24.08
N LYS A 5 -25.54 -28.72 22.86
CA LYS A 5 -26.35 -28.79 21.64
C LYS A 5 -26.35 -30.23 21.10
N THR A 6 -27.53 -30.76 20.81
CA THR A 6 -27.71 -32.11 20.26
C THR A 6 -28.16 -32.01 18.80
N TYR A 7 -27.52 -32.77 17.91
CA TYR A 7 -27.88 -32.84 16.49
C TYR A 7 -28.57 -34.18 16.22
N SER A 8 -29.79 -34.14 15.69
CA SER A 8 -30.65 -35.33 15.60
C SER A 8 -30.46 -36.15 14.33
N SER A 9 -29.79 -35.62 13.30
CA SER A 9 -29.60 -36.29 12.00
C SER A 9 -28.18 -36.08 11.47
N PRO A 10 -27.51 -37.13 10.94
CA PRO A 10 -26.20 -37.01 10.31
C PRO A 10 -26.21 -36.19 9.01
N ASN A 11 -27.38 -35.92 8.43
CA ASN A 11 -27.56 -35.10 7.22
C ASN A 11 -27.92 -33.64 7.53
N ASP A 12 -27.99 -33.24 8.80
CA ASP A 12 -28.20 -31.84 9.16
C ASP A 12 -27.03 -30.99 8.65
N LYS A 13 -27.32 -29.94 7.88
CA LYS A 13 -26.32 -29.03 7.32
C LYS A 13 -25.43 -28.44 8.41
N ALA A 14 -25.99 -28.12 9.58
CA ALA A 14 -25.23 -27.57 10.70
C ALA A 14 -24.27 -28.60 11.30
N TYR A 15 -24.70 -29.87 11.36
CA TYR A 15 -23.85 -30.98 11.82
C TYR A 15 -22.73 -31.29 10.83
N VAL A 16 -23.03 -31.37 9.53
CA VAL A 16 -22.03 -31.60 8.48
C VAL A 16 -21.00 -30.47 8.43
N PHE A 17 -21.45 -29.22 8.55
CA PHE A 17 -20.59 -28.05 8.62
C PHE A 17 -19.65 -28.10 9.82
N LEU A 18 -20.19 -28.32 11.02
CA LEU A 18 -19.40 -28.44 12.25
C LEU A 18 -18.40 -29.59 12.14
N ARG A 19 -18.85 -30.78 11.72
CA ARG A 19 -18.01 -31.98 11.56
C ARG A 19 -16.86 -31.73 10.59
N LYS A 20 -17.11 -31.08 9.46
CA LYS A 20 -16.07 -30.80 8.46
C LYS A 20 -15.10 -29.72 8.94
N GLN A 21 -15.58 -28.73 9.71
CA GLN A 21 -14.70 -27.75 10.34
C GLN A 21 -13.77 -28.37 11.40
N LEU A 22 -14.30 -29.30 12.20
CA LEU A 22 -13.55 -30.09 13.16
C LEU A 22 -12.47 -30.93 12.47
N MET A 23 -12.83 -31.61 11.37
CA MET A 23 -11.87 -32.36 10.54
C MET A 23 -10.77 -31.48 9.92
N LEU A 24 -11.08 -30.24 9.57
CA LEU A 24 -10.11 -29.28 9.00
C LEU A 24 -9.32 -28.51 10.08
N GLN A 25 -9.51 -28.83 11.37
CA GLN A 25 -8.85 -28.21 12.52
C GLN A 25 -9.04 -26.68 12.57
N TYR A 26 -10.24 -26.22 12.23
CA TYR A 26 -10.55 -24.81 12.44
C TYR A 26 -10.54 -24.47 13.94
N SER A 27 -10.05 -23.28 14.25
CA SER A 27 -10.04 -22.72 15.60
C SER A 27 -10.67 -21.35 15.59
N HIS A 28 -11.32 -21.01 16.70
CA HIS A 28 -11.85 -19.68 16.95
C HIS A 28 -10.77 -18.79 17.56
N HIS A 29 -10.66 -17.58 17.02
CA HIS A 29 -9.86 -16.50 17.61
C HIS A 29 -10.82 -15.51 18.25
N TRP A 30 -10.66 -15.30 19.55
CA TRP A 30 -11.46 -14.33 20.29
C TRP A 30 -10.56 -13.17 20.65
N VAL A 31 -11.09 -11.96 20.46
CA VAL A 31 -10.42 -10.72 20.83
C VAL A 31 -11.31 -10.01 21.83
N VAL A 32 -10.79 -9.78 23.02
CA VAL A 32 -11.46 -9.02 24.09
C VAL A 32 -10.57 -7.82 24.38
N ASP A 33 -11.13 -6.61 24.33
CA ASP A 33 -10.39 -5.35 24.52
C ASP A 33 -9.16 -5.21 23.62
N ASN A 34 -9.28 -5.60 22.35
CA ASN A 34 -8.20 -5.62 21.36
C ASN A 34 -7.01 -6.57 21.67
N LEU A 35 -7.14 -7.43 22.68
CA LEU A 35 -6.15 -8.46 23.01
C LEU A 35 -6.67 -9.86 22.63
N PRO A 36 -5.84 -10.71 21.98
CA PRO A 36 -6.24 -12.07 21.67
C PRO A 36 -6.32 -12.88 22.97
N VAL A 37 -7.42 -13.61 23.15
CA VAL A 37 -7.59 -14.54 24.27
C VAL A 37 -6.61 -15.70 24.10
N ILE A 38 -5.76 -15.93 25.11
CA ILE A 38 -4.84 -17.05 25.16
C ILE A 38 -5.46 -18.17 25.99
N VAL A 39 -5.54 -19.36 25.42
CA VAL A 39 -5.99 -20.57 26.12
C VAL A 39 -4.80 -21.48 26.35
N CYS A 40 -4.56 -21.80 27.62
CA CYS A 40 -3.54 -22.74 28.04
C CYS A 40 -4.20 -24.06 28.43
N LEU A 41 -3.85 -25.12 27.72
CA LEU A 41 -4.32 -26.48 27.97
C LEU A 41 -3.21 -27.26 28.68
N GLN A 42 -3.59 -28.16 29.57
CA GLN A 42 -2.66 -29.00 30.32
C GLN A 42 -2.56 -30.36 29.63
N GLN A 43 -1.35 -30.75 29.23
CA GLN A 43 -1.10 -32.07 28.63
C GLN A 43 -0.89 -33.12 29.74
N ASP A 44 -1.20 -34.39 29.46
CA ASP A 44 -0.99 -35.55 30.37
C ASP A 44 0.43 -35.62 30.96
N ASN A 45 1.44 -35.06 30.28
CA ASN A 45 2.84 -34.99 30.71
C ASN A 45 3.24 -33.67 31.44
N GLN A 46 2.33 -33.00 32.16
CA GLN A 46 2.57 -31.76 32.93
C GLN A 46 3.08 -30.52 32.15
N ARG A 47 3.25 -30.58 30.82
CA ARG A 47 3.60 -29.41 30.01
C ARG A 47 2.34 -28.62 29.66
N ARG A 48 2.35 -27.32 29.93
CA ARG A 48 1.27 -26.39 29.53
C ARG A 48 1.50 -25.94 28.10
N TYR A 49 0.50 -26.14 27.25
CA TYR A 49 0.50 -25.65 25.88
C TYR A 49 -0.46 -24.46 25.78
N CYS A 50 0.07 -23.28 25.47
CA CYS A 50 -0.71 -22.05 25.35
C CYS A 50 -0.81 -21.64 23.87
N THR A 51 -2.04 -21.37 23.43
CA THR A 51 -2.34 -20.93 22.07
C THR A 51 -3.31 -19.75 22.10
N SER A 52 -3.21 -18.84 21.12
CA SER A 52 -4.13 -17.71 20.94
C SER A 52 -5.41 -18.09 20.18
N SER A 53 -5.78 -19.38 20.19
CA SER A 53 -6.91 -19.92 19.45
C SER A 53 -7.59 -21.04 20.23
N VAL A 54 -8.92 -21.04 20.25
CA VAL A 54 -9.72 -22.11 20.85
C VAL A 54 -10.10 -23.10 19.76
N PRO A 55 -9.70 -24.38 19.83
CA PRO A 55 -10.14 -25.37 18.85
C PRO A 55 -11.67 -25.49 18.88
N LEU A 56 -12.32 -25.66 17.73
CA LEU A 56 -13.78 -25.84 17.67
C LEU A 56 -14.25 -27.08 18.43
N GLY A 57 -13.39 -28.09 18.55
CA GLY A 57 -13.71 -29.37 19.17
C GLY A 57 -12.85 -30.49 18.59
N CYS A 58 -13.15 -31.70 19.02
CA CYS A 58 -12.24 -32.83 18.95
C CYS A 58 -13.04 -34.12 18.79
N PHE A 59 -12.51 -35.08 18.02
CA PHE A 59 -13.07 -36.42 17.96
C PHE A 59 -12.48 -37.22 19.11
N GLY A 60 -13.29 -37.44 20.15
CA GLY A 60 -12.95 -38.30 21.28
C GLY A 60 -14.01 -39.37 21.46
N ASP A 61 -13.62 -40.48 22.08
CA ASP A 61 -14.58 -41.48 22.53
C ASP A 61 -15.33 -40.97 23.77
N SER A 62 -16.50 -41.53 24.10
CA SER A 62 -17.39 -41.01 25.15
C SER A 62 -16.78 -40.88 26.56
N ASN A 63 -15.57 -41.43 26.77
CA ASN A 63 -14.80 -41.38 28.01
C ASN A 63 -13.67 -40.32 28.02
N ASP A 64 -13.45 -39.59 26.92
CA ASP A 64 -12.44 -38.52 26.87
C ASP A 64 -12.97 -37.24 27.52
N VAL A 65 -12.38 -36.89 28.65
CA VAL A 65 -12.76 -35.75 29.49
C VAL A 65 -12.36 -34.43 28.82
N ALA A 66 -13.10 -33.37 29.16
CA ALA A 66 -12.97 -31.97 28.72
C ALA A 66 -11.62 -31.27 29.05
N GLY A 67 -10.51 -32.00 29.11
CA GLY A 67 -9.16 -31.49 29.41
C GLY A 67 -8.04 -32.06 28.53
N THR A 68 -8.29 -33.09 27.72
CA THR A 68 -7.26 -33.70 26.86
C THR A 68 -7.00 -32.84 25.63
N ILE A 69 -5.73 -32.63 25.28
CA ILE A 69 -5.35 -31.95 24.04
C ILE A 69 -5.89 -32.77 22.87
N CYS A 70 -6.67 -32.11 22.05
CA CYS A 70 -7.21 -32.67 20.83
C CYS A 70 -6.06 -32.91 19.88
N ALA A 71 -5.56 -34.14 19.87
CA ALA A 71 -4.45 -34.51 19.02
C ALA A 71 -4.83 -34.17 17.58
N SER A 72 -4.00 -33.36 16.95
CA SER A 72 -4.18 -32.98 15.55
C SER A 72 -4.10 -34.23 14.70
N GLN A 73 -5.23 -34.83 14.33
CA GLN A 73 -5.20 -35.91 13.35
C GLN A 73 -4.65 -35.34 12.03
N PRO A 74 -3.69 -36.01 11.38
CA PRO A 74 -3.16 -35.55 10.11
C PRO A 74 -4.30 -35.54 9.08
N THR A 75 -4.62 -34.35 8.57
CA THR A 75 -5.63 -34.20 7.53
C THR A 75 -4.99 -34.50 6.18
N GLU A 76 -5.63 -35.31 5.33
CA GLU A 76 -5.18 -35.52 3.94
C GLU A 76 -5.26 -34.24 3.09
N TYR A 77 -6.01 -33.23 3.55
CA TYR A 77 -6.16 -31.96 2.85
C TYR A 77 -4.94 -31.04 3.02
N LYS A 78 -4.40 -30.58 1.89
CA LYS A 78 -3.38 -29.51 1.86
C LYS A 78 -3.95 -28.26 2.54
N TRP A 79 -3.13 -27.56 3.32
CA TRP A 79 -3.54 -26.34 4.04
C TRP A 79 -4.22 -25.31 3.10
N ALA A 80 -3.70 -25.16 1.87
CA ALA A 80 -4.19 -24.20 0.88
C ALA A 80 -5.64 -24.48 0.43
N SER A 81 -6.07 -25.74 0.39
CA SER A 81 -7.41 -26.14 -0.06
C SER A 81 -8.41 -26.28 1.09
N ARG A 82 -8.02 -25.99 2.34
CA ARG A 82 -8.94 -26.06 3.50
C ARG A 82 -10.07 -25.02 3.39
N TRP A 83 -9.80 -23.87 2.75
CA TRP A 83 -10.75 -22.77 2.57
C TRP A 83 -11.80 -23.04 1.49
N ASP A 84 -11.52 -23.92 0.52
CA ASP A 84 -12.40 -24.20 -0.60
C ASP A 84 -13.78 -24.67 -0.14
N TYR A 85 -13.83 -25.50 0.92
CA TYR A 85 -15.08 -25.95 1.50
C TYR A 85 -15.91 -24.80 2.10
N ILE A 86 -15.26 -23.84 2.77
CA ILE A 86 -15.95 -22.70 3.36
C ILE A 86 -16.50 -21.82 2.24
N LEU A 87 -15.68 -21.54 1.21
CA LEU A 87 -16.10 -20.75 0.06
C LEU A 87 -17.28 -21.38 -0.70
N ASP A 88 -17.28 -22.72 -0.84
CA ASP A 88 -18.34 -23.47 -1.50
C ASP A 88 -19.63 -23.58 -0.64
N THR A 89 -19.49 -23.58 0.68
CA THR A 89 -20.64 -23.63 1.60
C THR A 89 -21.25 -22.27 1.95
N MET A 90 -20.58 -21.17 1.64
CA MET A 90 -21.16 -19.83 1.80
C MET A 90 -22.27 -19.62 0.75
N PRO A 91 -23.52 -19.34 1.17
CA PRO A 91 -24.65 -19.20 0.26
C PRO A 91 -24.54 -18.02 -0.73
N GLU A 92 -23.61 -17.08 -0.50
CA GLU A 92 -23.39 -15.87 -1.31
C GLU A 92 -22.04 -15.84 -2.06
N SER A 93 -21.34 -16.96 -2.27
CA SER A 93 -20.06 -16.96 -3.01
C SER A 93 -20.19 -16.71 -4.51
N LYS A 94 -21.39 -16.42 -5.02
CA LYS A 94 -21.58 -15.93 -6.40
C LYS A 94 -21.13 -14.47 -6.45
N ILE A 95 -20.12 -14.18 -7.28
CA ILE A 95 -19.69 -12.82 -7.61
C ILE A 95 -20.94 -11.95 -7.83
N GLN A 96 -21.07 -10.87 -7.06
CA GLN A 96 -22.20 -9.94 -7.12
C GLN A 96 -22.09 -9.06 -8.38
N TRP A 97 -22.18 -9.69 -9.56
CA TRP A 97 -22.03 -9.07 -10.87
C TRP A 97 -22.94 -7.84 -11.06
N ILE A 98 -24.12 -7.85 -10.45
CA ILE A 98 -25.05 -6.71 -10.49
C ILE A 98 -24.46 -5.48 -9.79
N SER A 99 -23.80 -5.66 -8.64
CA SER A 99 -23.15 -4.57 -7.91
C SER A 99 -21.95 -4.02 -8.69
N ILE A 100 -21.15 -4.91 -9.28
CA ILE A 100 -20.00 -4.52 -10.11
C ILE A 100 -20.48 -3.76 -11.34
N LEU A 101 -21.46 -4.29 -12.08
CA LEU A 101 -22.03 -3.63 -13.25
C LEU A 101 -22.60 -2.25 -12.89
N ASN A 102 -23.36 -2.16 -11.80
CA ASN A 102 -23.94 -0.91 -11.32
C ASN A 102 -22.84 0.14 -11.03
N SER A 103 -21.76 -0.26 -10.36
CA SER A 103 -20.63 0.63 -10.08
C SER A 103 -19.91 1.09 -11.36
N VAL A 104 -19.72 0.20 -12.33
CA VAL A 104 -19.07 0.50 -13.62
C VAL A 104 -19.93 1.49 -14.42
N VAL A 105 -21.24 1.24 -14.51
CA VAL A 105 -22.18 2.13 -15.20
C VAL A 105 -22.20 3.51 -14.56
N LEU A 106 -22.27 3.58 -13.22
CA LEU A 106 -22.24 4.86 -12.50
C LEU A 106 -20.95 5.64 -12.76
N VAL A 107 -19.78 4.97 -12.70
CA VAL A 107 -18.48 5.62 -12.94
C VAL A 107 -18.38 6.11 -14.38
N LEU A 108 -18.76 5.30 -15.37
CA LEU A 108 -18.76 5.70 -16.77
C LEU A 108 -19.70 6.88 -17.01
N PHE A 109 -20.92 6.84 -16.46
CA PHE A 109 -21.89 7.92 -16.59
C PHE A 109 -21.38 9.24 -15.98
N LEU A 110 -20.85 9.19 -14.74
CA LEU A 110 -20.28 10.38 -14.09
C LEU A 110 -19.07 10.92 -14.86
N SER A 111 -18.19 10.04 -15.35
CA SER A 111 -17.05 10.46 -16.17
C SER A 111 -17.47 11.12 -17.48
N ALA A 112 -18.51 10.60 -18.14
CA ALA A 112 -19.06 11.16 -19.37
C ALA A 112 -19.72 12.52 -19.11
N LEU A 113 -20.46 12.65 -18.01
CA LEU A 113 -21.05 13.93 -17.60
C LEU A 113 -19.95 14.98 -17.39
N VAL A 114 -18.90 14.66 -16.62
CA VAL A 114 -17.76 15.56 -16.40
C VAL A 114 -17.06 15.89 -17.73
N ALA A 115 -16.80 14.90 -18.57
CA ALA A 115 -16.16 15.10 -19.88
C ALA A 115 -17.00 16.00 -20.79
N THR A 116 -18.33 15.84 -20.84
CA THR A 116 -19.20 16.70 -21.67
C THR A 116 -19.26 18.13 -21.16
N ILE A 117 -19.29 18.34 -19.83
CA ILE A 117 -19.19 19.68 -19.24
C ILE A 117 -17.84 20.30 -19.61
N LEU A 118 -16.74 19.59 -19.39
CA LEU A 118 -15.39 20.08 -19.68
C LEU A 118 -15.21 20.39 -21.18
N LEU A 119 -15.67 19.50 -22.07
CA LEU A 119 -15.62 19.73 -23.52
C LEU A 119 -16.51 20.88 -23.97
N ARG A 120 -17.70 21.05 -23.38
CA ARG A 120 -18.56 22.20 -23.70
C ARG A 120 -17.92 23.51 -23.26
N THR A 121 -17.35 23.55 -22.05
CA THR A 121 -16.64 24.73 -21.53
C THR A 121 -15.43 25.04 -22.40
N LEU A 122 -14.58 24.05 -22.71
CA LEU A 122 -13.41 24.24 -23.57
C LEU A 122 -13.78 24.70 -24.98
N ARG A 123 -14.79 24.08 -25.62
CA ARG A 123 -15.23 24.51 -26.96
C ARG A 123 -15.77 25.94 -26.95
N ARG A 124 -16.57 26.30 -25.94
CA ARG A 124 -17.11 27.65 -25.79
C ARG A 124 -15.99 28.67 -25.56
N ASP A 125 -15.01 28.34 -24.74
CA ASP A 125 -13.86 29.20 -24.48
C ASP A 125 -13.00 29.36 -25.74
N ILE A 126 -12.65 28.27 -26.44
CA ILE A 126 -11.89 28.32 -27.70
C ILE A 126 -12.62 29.16 -28.76
N ALA A 127 -13.92 28.97 -28.96
CA ALA A 127 -14.70 29.72 -29.93
C ALA A 127 -14.73 31.23 -29.60
N ARG A 128 -14.82 31.58 -28.31
CA ARG A 128 -14.70 32.97 -27.84
C ARG A 128 -13.31 33.54 -28.15
N TYR A 129 -12.24 32.79 -27.90
CA TYR A 129 -10.87 33.23 -28.21
C TYR A 129 -10.64 33.44 -29.70
N SER A 130 -11.16 32.57 -30.57
CA SER A 130 -11.01 32.72 -32.03
C SER A 130 -11.71 33.97 -32.59
N GLN A 131 -12.79 34.42 -31.95
CA GLN A 131 -13.47 35.66 -32.36
C GLN A 131 -12.67 36.91 -31.97
N LEU A 132 -12.06 36.90 -30.77
CA LEU A 132 -11.22 38.01 -30.29
C LEU A 132 -9.94 38.22 -31.11
N GLU A 133 -9.42 37.19 -31.77
CA GLU A 133 -8.27 37.28 -32.68
C GLU A 133 -8.58 38.11 -33.95
N SER A 134 -9.85 38.24 -34.33
CA SER A 134 -10.28 39.09 -35.45
C SER A 134 -10.42 40.58 -35.10
N SER A 135 -10.46 40.92 -33.80
CA SER A 135 -10.48 42.30 -33.29
C SER A 135 -9.07 42.69 -32.82
N SER A 136 -8.29 43.26 -33.72
CA SER A 136 -6.84 43.53 -33.62
C SER A 136 -6.36 44.46 -32.48
N GLU A 137 -7.24 44.98 -31.63
CA GLU A 137 -6.90 45.98 -30.59
C GLU A 137 -6.83 45.43 -29.15
N VAL A 138 -7.14 44.14 -28.91
CA VAL A 138 -7.10 43.53 -27.55
C VAL A 138 -5.93 42.53 -27.40
N GLN A 139 -4.99 42.53 -28.34
CA GLN A 139 -4.04 41.44 -28.54
C GLN A 139 -2.90 41.35 -27.50
N GLU A 140 -2.65 42.40 -26.69
CA GLU A 140 -1.51 42.44 -25.76
C GLU A 140 -1.79 41.94 -24.33
N GLU A 141 -3.05 41.71 -23.92
CA GLU A 141 -3.40 41.41 -22.51
C GLU A 141 -4.19 40.11 -22.30
N SER A 142 -4.11 39.12 -23.20
CA SER A 142 -4.87 37.88 -23.00
C SER A 142 -4.22 36.95 -21.95
N GLY A 143 -4.86 36.85 -20.78
CA GLY A 143 -4.34 36.22 -19.55
C GLY A 143 -3.74 34.81 -19.68
N TRP A 144 -4.26 33.89 -20.50
CA TRP A 144 -3.63 32.55 -20.65
C TRP A 144 -2.28 32.59 -21.37
N LYS A 145 -2.10 33.53 -22.32
CA LYS A 145 -0.79 33.80 -22.93
C LYS A 145 0.16 34.49 -21.96
N LEU A 146 -0.31 35.25 -20.98
CA LEU A 146 0.54 35.76 -19.90
C LEU A 146 0.89 34.65 -18.89
N VAL A 147 -0.07 33.78 -18.60
CA VAL A 147 0.07 32.65 -17.66
C VAL A 147 1.08 31.61 -18.15
N HIS A 148 1.28 31.42 -19.46
CA HIS A 148 2.29 30.45 -19.94
C HIS A 148 3.71 30.75 -19.41
N GLY A 149 4.03 32.03 -19.11
CA GLY A 149 5.29 32.44 -18.49
C GLY A 149 5.34 32.19 -16.98
N ASP A 150 4.18 32.22 -16.30
CA ASP A 150 4.06 31.96 -14.87
C ASP A 150 3.85 30.47 -14.52
N VAL A 151 3.39 29.63 -15.44
CA VAL A 151 3.26 28.16 -15.23
C VAL A 151 4.60 27.51 -14.90
N PHE A 152 5.70 28.04 -15.46
CA PHE A 152 7.05 27.54 -15.21
C PHE A 152 7.77 28.30 -14.09
N ARG A 153 7.08 29.18 -13.36
CA ARG A 153 7.66 29.83 -12.20
C ARG A 153 7.98 28.76 -11.15
N PRO A 154 9.20 28.74 -10.60
CA PRO A 154 9.54 27.79 -9.55
C PRO A 154 8.62 28.05 -8.33
N PRO A 155 7.94 27.01 -7.82
CA PRO A 155 7.08 27.15 -6.65
C PRO A 155 7.93 27.48 -5.41
N ALA A 156 7.37 28.27 -4.49
CA ALA A 156 8.05 28.69 -3.25
C ALA A 156 8.59 27.50 -2.41
N TRP A 157 7.89 26.35 -2.47
CA TRP A 157 8.25 25.11 -1.77
C TRP A 157 8.66 23.99 -2.73
N GLY A 158 9.37 24.32 -3.81
CA GLY A 158 9.74 23.35 -4.87
C GLY A 158 10.52 22.13 -4.37
N MET A 159 11.38 22.28 -3.36
CA MET A 159 12.10 21.15 -2.75
C MET A 159 11.12 20.12 -2.15
N LEU A 160 10.18 20.58 -1.33
CA LEU A 160 9.20 19.69 -0.66
C LEU A 160 8.28 19.03 -1.68
N LEU A 161 7.86 19.77 -2.71
CA LEU A 161 7.04 19.23 -3.79
C LEU A 161 7.74 18.09 -4.52
N CYS A 162 9.01 18.25 -4.88
CA CYS A 162 9.80 17.21 -5.55
C CYS A 162 10.04 15.99 -4.65
N VAL A 163 10.23 16.22 -3.34
CA VAL A 163 10.34 15.16 -2.33
C VAL A 163 9.05 14.33 -2.28
N LEU A 164 7.90 14.97 -2.10
CA LEU A 164 6.60 14.30 -2.01
C LEU A 164 6.23 13.58 -3.30
N LEU A 165 6.54 14.16 -4.46
CA LEU A 165 6.26 13.57 -5.76
C LEU A 165 7.14 12.33 -6.00
N GLY A 166 8.41 12.37 -5.58
CA GLY A 166 9.30 11.21 -5.57
C GLY A 166 8.77 10.08 -4.69
N SER A 167 8.44 10.38 -3.42
CA SER A 167 7.88 9.39 -2.49
C SER A 167 6.53 8.83 -2.95
N GLY A 168 5.69 9.65 -3.58
CA GLY A 168 4.41 9.21 -4.16
C GLY A 168 4.62 8.22 -5.31
N SER A 169 5.59 8.47 -6.20
CA SER A 169 5.92 7.54 -7.28
C SER A 169 6.45 6.18 -6.76
N GLN A 170 7.19 6.20 -5.66
CA GLN A 170 7.69 5.00 -4.98
C GLN A 170 6.55 4.13 -4.44
N LEU A 171 5.59 4.75 -3.76
CA LEU A 171 4.40 4.09 -3.22
C LEU A 171 3.53 3.53 -4.35
N PHE A 172 3.31 4.32 -5.40
CA PHE A 172 2.51 3.89 -6.54
C PHE A 172 3.10 2.64 -7.22
N LEU A 173 4.42 2.62 -7.47
CA LEU A 173 5.08 1.44 -8.04
C LEU A 173 5.02 0.25 -7.09
N MET A 174 5.24 0.46 -5.79
CA MET A 174 5.16 -0.60 -4.79
C MET A 174 3.77 -1.25 -4.77
N VAL A 175 2.70 -0.44 -4.78
CA VAL A 175 1.31 -0.94 -4.80
C VAL A 175 1.04 -1.70 -6.09
N LEU A 176 1.43 -1.17 -7.25
CA LEU A 176 1.22 -1.84 -8.54
C LEU A 176 1.92 -3.20 -8.61
N VAL A 177 3.18 -3.28 -8.21
CA VAL A 177 3.93 -4.54 -8.30
C VAL A 177 3.44 -5.55 -7.26
N THR A 178 3.13 -5.10 -6.04
CA THR A 178 2.58 -5.99 -5.01
C THR A 178 1.21 -6.53 -5.43
N LEU A 179 0.36 -5.69 -6.04
CA LEU A 179 -0.93 -6.11 -6.59
C LEU A 179 -0.76 -7.13 -7.72
N PHE A 180 0.20 -6.91 -8.62
CA PHE A 180 0.50 -7.86 -9.70
C PHE A 180 0.88 -9.25 -9.17
N PHE A 181 1.79 -9.32 -8.20
CA PHE A 181 2.16 -10.61 -7.58
C PHE A 181 1.03 -11.23 -6.75
N ALA A 182 0.16 -10.40 -6.15
CA ALA A 182 -1.03 -10.88 -5.47
C ALA A 182 -2.04 -11.49 -6.45
N CYS A 183 -2.27 -10.87 -7.61
CA CYS A 183 -3.16 -11.38 -8.65
C CYS A 183 -2.67 -12.70 -9.26
N LEU A 184 -1.36 -12.94 -9.32
CA LEU A 184 -0.78 -14.23 -9.74
C LEU A 184 -0.91 -15.34 -8.67
N GLY A 185 -1.40 -15.01 -7.47
CA GLY A 185 -1.59 -15.98 -6.38
C GLY A 185 -0.32 -16.33 -5.61
N PHE A 186 0.83 -15.68 -5.90
CA PHE A 186 2.09 -15.93 -5.18
C PHE A 186 2.04 -15.43 -3.73
N LEU A 187 1.24 -14.40 -3.45
CA LEU A 187 1.02 -13.86 -2.11
C LEU A 187 -0.29 -14.41 -1.54
N SER A 188 -0.26 -15.68 -1.10
CA SER A 188 -1.42 -16.27 -0.43
C SER A 188 -1.57 -15.68 0.99
N PRO A 189 -2.79 -15.31 1.43
CA PRO A 189 -3.09 -14.91 2.81
C PRO A 189 -2.68 -15.96 3.86
N ALA A 190 -2.38 -17.17 3.40
CA ALA A 190 -1.80 -18.29 4.14
C ALA A 190 -0.58 -17.96 4.97
N ASN A 191 0.37 -17.28 4.35
CA ASN A 191 1.63 -16.98 4.99
C ASN A 191 1.46 -15.66 5.72
N ARG A 192 1.09 -15.75 6.99
CA ARG A 192 0.92 -14.59 7.88
C ARG A 192 2.15 -13.69 7.75
N GLY A 193 1.95 -12.43 7.38
CA GLY A 193 3.01 -11.44 7.23
C GLY A 193 3.77 -11.45 5.90
N SER A 194 3.61 -12.45 5.03
CA SER A 194 4.33 -12.52 3.74
C SER A 194 4.03 -11.34 2.81
N LEU A 195 2.76 -10.91 2.78
CA LEU A 195 2.33 -9.75 2.03
C LEU A 195 3.01 -8.48 2.55
N MET A 196 3.09 -8.30 3.87
CA MET A 196 3.74 -7.15 4.49
C MET A 196 5.25 -7.15 4.24
N THR A 197 5.91 -8.30 4.35
CA THR A 197 7.35 -8.42 4.08
C THR A 197 7.68 -8.19 2.61
N CYS A 198 6.86 -8.70 1.70
CA CYS A 198 7.01 -8.47 0.25
C CYS A 198 6.80 -7.00 -0.08
N ALA A 199 5.74 -6.40 0.45
CA ALA A 199 5.45 -4.97 0.36
C ALA A 199 6.64 -4.10 0.79
N LEU A 200 7.24 -4.39 1.95
CA LEU A 200 8.42 -3.68 2.46
C LEU A 200 9.65 -3.86 1.58
N ALA A 201 9.89 -5.09 1.09
CA ALA A 201 11.01 -5.36 0.19
C ALA A 201 10.85 -4.62 -1.15
N MET A 202 9.65 -4.65 -1.74
CA MET A 202 9.32 -3.95 -2.97
C MET A 202 9.44 -2.43 -2.80
N TYR A 203 9.02 -1.90 -1.64
CA TYR A 203 9.21 -0.50 -1.29
C TYR A 203 10.69 -0.10 -1.21
N ALA A 204 11.52 -0.92 -0.56
CA ALA A 204 12.96 -0.67 -0.46
C ALA A 204 13.63 -0.65 -1.84
N CYS A 205 13.26 -1.60 -2.71
CA CYS A 205 13.77 -1.71 -4.08
C CYS A 205 13.28 -0.58 -5.00
N SER A 206 12.07 -0.05 -4.80
CA SER A 206 11.52 1.04 -5.61
C SER A 206 12.13 2.42 -5.30
N GLY A 207 13.08 2.51 -4.37
CA GLY A 207 13.79 3.76 -4.03
C GLY A 207 14.49 4.43 -5.22
N ILE A 208 14.97 3.65 -6.19
CA ILE A 208 15.59 4.18 -7.42
C ILE A 208 14.61 5.07 -8.18
N LEU A 209 13.33 4.66 -8.30
CA LEU A 209 12.32 5.46 -8.99
C LEU A 209 12.05 6.76 -8.22
N ALA A 210 11.96 6.69 -6.90
CA ALA A 210 11.73 7.85 -6.03
C ALA A 210 12.81 8.92 -6.22
N GLY A 211 14.08 8.50 -6.16
CA GLY A 211 15.24 9.36 -6.37
C GLY A 211 15.27 9.95 -7.78
N TYR A 212 14.99 9.13 -8.80
CA TYR A 212 14.98 9.57 -10.20
C TYR A 212 13.92 10.63 -10.47
N VAL A 213 12.67 10.37 -10.07
CA VAL A 213 11.54 11.27 -10.33
C VAL A 213 11.71 12.59 -9.57
N SER A 214 12.11 12.52 -8.30
CA SER A 214 12.38 13.71 -7.47
C SER A 214 13.50 14.55 -8.06
N ALA A 215 14.61 13.92 -8.46
CA ALA A 215 15.76 14.58 -9.08
C ALA A 215 15.40 15.30 -10.39
N ARG A 216 14.63 14.63 -11.25
CA ARG A 216 14.20 15.18 -12.54
C ARG A 216 13.32 16.40 -12.36
N MET A 217 12.34 16.31 -11.45
CA MET A 217 11.45 17.43 -11.17
C MET A 217 12.21 18.59 -10.51
N TYR A 218 13.13 18.31 -9.59
CA TYR A 218 13.93 19.34 -8.93
C TYR A 218 14.85 20.07 -9.91
N LYS A 219 15.47 19.33 -10.85
CA LYS A 219 16.27 19.91 -11.92
C LYS A 219 15.41 20.73 -12.89
N PHE A 220 14.19 20.28 -13.21
CA PHE A 220 13.25 21.02 -14.07
C PHE A 220 12.86 22.37 -13.47
N ILE A 221 12.72 22.45 -12.15
CA ILE A 221 12.38 23.69 -11.42
C ILE A 221 13.61 24.62 -11.27
N GLY A 222 14.81 24.21 -11.70
CA GLY A 222 16.04 25.00 -11.56
C GLY A 222 16.76 24.81 -10.22
N GLY A 223 16.44 23.74 -9.49
CA GLY A 223 17.08 23.43 -8.21
C GLY A 223 18.52 22.91 -8.36
N LEU A 224 19.48 23.63 -7.76
CA LEU A 224 20.91 23.28 -7.80
C LEU A 224 21.35 22.33 -6.68
N ARG A 225 20.67 22.36 -5.53
CA ARG A 225 21.02 21.60 -4.31
C ARG A 225 20.53 20.14 -4.37
N TRP A 226 20.97 19.41 -5.38
CA TRP A 226 20.51 18.05 -5.65
C TRP A 226 20.78 17.07 -4.50
N LYS A 227 21.94 17.16 -3.84
CA LYS A 227 22.29 16.29 -2.70
C LYS A 227 21.28 16.42 -1.55
N ALA A 228 20.88 17.66 -1.25
CA ALA A 228 19.89 17.94 -0.21
C ALA A 228 18.51 17.42 -0.61
N ASN A 229 18.09 17.62 -1.86
CA ASN A 229 16.84 17.09 -2.38
C ASN A 229 16.74 15.57 -2.19
N VAL A 230 17.78 14.85 -2.59
CA VAL A 230 17.81 13.37 -2.53
C VAL A 230 17.80 12.86 -1.09
N PHE A 231 18.59 13.48 -0.22
CA PHE A 231 18.58 13.15 1.19
C PHE A 231 17.19 13.36 1.80
N LEU A 232 16.53 14.47 1.45
CA LEU A 232 15.20 14.81 1.95
C LEU A 232 14.13 13.84 1.40
N THR A 233 14.22 13.44 0.12
CA THR A 233 13.33 12.45 -0.51
C THR A 233 13.40 11.09 0.16
N ALA A 234 14.61 10.68 0.53
CA ALA A 234 14.82 9.37 1.13
C ALA A 234 14.54 9.35 2.65
N THR A 235 14.41 10.51 3.30
CA THR A 235 14.25 10.60 4.76
C THR A 235 12.92 11.14 5.25
N VAL A 236 12.28 12.10 4.58
CA VAL A 236 11.08 12.77 5.12
C VAL A 236 9.91 11.82 5.26
N CYS A 237 9.49 11.15 4.19
CA CYS A 237 8.33 10.26 4.26
C CYS A 237 8.61 9.00 5.10
N PRO A 238 9.71 8.24 4.89
CA PRO A 238 10.01 7.07 5.72
C PRO A 238 10.25 7.42 7.18
N GLY A 239 10.96 8.53 7.44
CA GLY A 239 11.26 8.99 8.79
C GLY A 239 10.02 9.40 9.56
N MET A 240 9.08 10.11 8.92
CA MET A 240 7.79 10.45 9.53
C MET A 240 7.00 9.20 9.93
N VAL A 241 6.92 8.20 9.02
CA VAL A 241 6.25 6.93 9.30
C VAL A 241 6.95 6.17 10.42
N PHE A 242 8.29 6.15 10.42
CA PHE A 242 9.08 5.49 11.45
C PHE A 242 8.89 6.13 12.83
N VAL A 243 8.82 7.46 12.92
CA VAL A 243 8.56 8.17 14.19
C VAL A 243 7.19 7.80 14.75
N VAL A 244 6.14 7.81 13.92
CA VAL A 244 4.79 7.40 14.34
C VAL A 244 4.79 5.95 14.80
N PHE A 245 5.38 5.05 14.01
CA PHE A 245 5.53 3.64 14.37
C PHE A 245 6.26 3.46 15.70
N PHE A 246 7.36 4.18 15.91
CA PHE A 246 8.17 4.08 17.12
C PHE A 246 7.41 4.55 18.36
N ILE A 247 6.66 5.66 18.28
CA ILE A 247 5.83 6.16 19.38
C ILE A 247 4.74 5.14 19.73
N LEU A 248 4.04 4.59 18.73
CA LEU A 248 3.03 3.57 18.94
C LEU A 248 3.64 2.29 19.54
N ASN A 249 4.81 1.87 19.05
CA ASN A 249 5.50 0.69 19.58
C ASN A 249 5.99 0.89 21.02
N LEU A 250 6.44 2.10 21.37
CA LEU A 250 6.84 2.46 22.73
C LEU A 250 5.65 2.34 23.69
N ALA A 251 4.46 2.83 23.29
CA ALA A 251 3.24 2.66 24.07
C ALA A 251 2.87 1.18 24.27
N LEU A 252 3.01 0.35 23.22
CA LEU A 252 2.75 -1.10 23.31
C LEU A 252 3.75 -1.82 24.23
N TRP A 253 5.01 -1.40 24.27
CA TRP A 253 5.99 -1.93 25.23
C TRP A 253 5.66 -1.56 26.67
N ILE A 254 5.24 -0.32 26.94
CA ILE A 254 4.84 0.12 28.28
C ILE A 254 3.65 -0.71 28.79
N MET A 255 2.72 -1.05 27.89
CA MET A 255 1.56 -1.91 28.20
C MET A 255 1.88 -3.40 28.31
N GLY A 256 3.13 -3.82 28.04
CA GLY A 256 3.52 -5.23 28.07
C GLY A 256 2.82 -6.08 27.01
N SER A 257 2.39 -5.48 25.89
CA SER A 257 1.62 -6.18 24.86
C SER A 257 2.46 -7.19 24.09
N ALA A 258 1.92 -8.38 23.85
CA ALA A 258 2.52 -9.40 22.99
C ALA A 258 2.55 -8.99 21.49
N SER A 259 1.80 -7.95 21.10
CA SER A 259 1.84 -7.38 19.75
C SER A 259 2.95 -6.33 19.55
N ALA A 260 3.69 -5.99 20.60
CA ALA A 260 4.78 -5.05 20.49
C ALA A 260 5.91 -5.65 19.63
N THR A 261 6.37 -4.86 18.67
CA THR A 261 7.44 -5.27 17.75
C THR A 261 8.75 -5.37 18.54
N PRO A 262 9.47 -6.51 18.50
CA PRO A 262 10.68 -6.69 19.28
C PRO A 262 11.82 -5.81 18.76
N PHE A 263 12.74 -5.40 19.65
CA PHE A 263 13.82 -4.46 19.32
C PHE A 263 14.62 -4.85 18.06
N GLY A 264 14.90 -6.14 17.87
CA GLY A 264 15.63 -6.63 16.69
C GLY A 264 14.95 -6.31 15.36
N THR A 265 13.62 -6.32 15.30
CA THR A 265 12.89 -5.95 14.07
C THR A 265 12.98 -4.46 13.77
N ILE A 266 12.99 -3.60 14.79
CA ILE A 266 13.14 -2.16 14.64
C ILE A 266 14.53 -1.85 14.07
N VAL A 267 15.58 -2.49 14.60
CA VAL A 267 16.94 -2.37 14.08
C VAL A 267 17.03 -2.89 12.64
N ALA A 268 16.37 -4.00 12.31
CA ALA A 268 16.33 -4.53 10.95
C ALA A 268 15.62 -3.59 9.96
N LEU A 269 14.52 -2.95 10.36
CA LEU A 269 13.81 -1.95 9.55
C LEU A 269 14.67 -0.69 9.33
N LEU A 270 15.37 -0.23 10.38
CA LEU A 270 16.33 0.87 10.26
C LEU A 270 17.48 0.51 9.30
N ALA A 271 18.04 -0.70 9.42
CA ALA A 271 19.09 -1.17 8.52
C ALA A 271 18.59 -1.28 7.07
N LEU A 272 17.39 -1.78 6.84
CA LEU A 272 16.78 -1.84 5.50
C LEU A 272 16.58 -0.43 4.91
N TRP A 273 16.13 0.53 5.73
CA TRP A 273 15.97 1.91 5.30
C TRP A 273 17.31 2.58 4.97
N LEU A 274 18.29 2.50 5.88
CA LEU A 274 19.56 3.21 5.76
C LEU A 274 20.55 2.54 4.80
N CYS A 275 20.63 1.21 4.79
CA CYS A 275 21.61 0.47 3.99
C CYS A 275 21.10 0.09 2.59
N VAL A 276 19.79 0.08 2.37
CA VAL A 276 19.21 -0.30 1.06
C VAL A 276 18.46 0.87 0.45
N SER A 277 17.41 1.36 1.10
CA SER A 277 16.52 2.37 0.48
C SER A 277 17.24 3.71 0.24
N LEU A 278 17.99 4.22 1.22
CA LEU A 278 18.78 5.45 1.08
C LEU A 278 19.76 5.40 -0.11
N PRO A 279 20.69 4.43 -0.22
CA PRO A 279 21.64 4.39 -1.34
C PRO A 279 20.94 4.17 -2.69
N LEU A 280 19.88 3.36 -2.75
CA LEU A 280 19.10 3.20 -3.99
C LEU A 280 18.46 4.51 -4.46
N CYS A 281 17.91 5.31 -3.54
CA CYS A 281 17.42 6.65 -3.84
C CYS A 281 18.53 7.56 -4.39
N PHE A 282 19.74 7.50 -3.81
CA PHE A 282 20.88 8.24 -4.32
C PHE A 282 21.28 7.84 -5.74
N VAL A 283 21.33 6.54 -6.02
CA VAL A 283 21.62 6.02 -7.36
C VAL A 283 20.60 6.51 -8.37
N GLY A 284 19.30 6.38 -8.07
CA GLY A 284 18.23 6.86 -8.95
C GLY A 284 18.32 8.35 -9.25
N ALA A 285 18.64 9.15 -8.22
CA ALA A 285 18.79 10.58 -8.38
C ALA A 285 20.01 10.98 -9.21
N LEU A 286 21.15 10.29 -9.08
CA LEU A 286 22.33 10.51 -9.93
C LEU A 286 21.98 10.34 -11.40
N PHE A 287 21.25 9.28 -11.76
CA PHE A 287 20.75 9.08 -13.13
C PHE A 287 19.74 10.16 -13.55
N GLY A 288 18.89 10.63 -12.64
CA GLY A 288 17.93 11.70 -12.89
C GLY A 288 18.60 13.04 -13.19
N PHE A 289 19.62 13.41 -12.41
CA PHE A 289 20.35 14.68 -12.57
C PHE A 289 21.28 14.71 -13.76
N ARG A 290 21.89 13.57 -14.15
CA ARG A 290 22.78 13.53 -15.32
C ARG A 290 22.05 13.72 -16.66
N LYS A 291 20.76 13.39 -16.75
CA LYS A 291 19.98 13.61 -17.98
C LYS A 291 19.70 15.10 -18.21
N HIS A 292 19.81 15.55 -19.46
CA HIS A 292 19.45 16.92 -19.85
C HIS A 292 17.97 17.20 -19.58
N VAL A 293 17.66 18.42 -19.14
CA VAL A 293 16.28 18.87 -18.99
C VAL A 293 15.77 19.18 -20.40
N SER A 294 14.72 18.48 -20.81
CA SER A 294 13.96 18.85 -22.00
C SER A 294 13.15 20.10 -21.64
N LEU A 295 13.79 21.26 -21.78
CA LEU A 295 13.07 22.54 -21.69
C LEU A 295 12.15 22.66 -22.89
N PRO A 296 10.94 23.20 -22.72
CA PRO A 296 10.11 23.51 -23.86
C PRO A 296 10.77 24.60 -24.72
N PRO A 297 10.53 24.60 -26.04
CA PRO A 297 11.30 25.39 -27.03
C PRO A 297 11.31 26.91 -26.78
N PHE A 298 10.37 27.44 -25.98
CA PHE A 298 10.34 28.87 -25.63
C PHE A 298 11.25 29.25 -24.45
N LEU A 299 11.65 28.30 -23.60
CA LEU A 299 12.60 28.54 -22.49
C LEU A 299 14.07 28.34 -22.90
N SER A 300 14.34 27.71 -24.05
CA SER A 300 15.71 27.51 -24.56
C SER A 300 16.42 28.83 -24.90
N HIS A 301 15.68 29.80 -25.45
CA HIS A 301 16.22 31.12 -25.80
C HIS A 301 16.69 31.94 -24.58
N ARG A 302 16.08 31.74 -23.40
CA ARG A 302 16.48 32.41 -22.16
C ARG A 302 17.63 31.69 -21.45
N SER A 303 17.71 30.37 -21.59
CA SER A 303 18.75 29.53 -20.98
C SER A 303 20.13 29.69 -21.64
N HIS A 304 20.21 29.98 -22.94
CA HIS A 304 21.49 30.16 -23.63
C HIS A 304 22.32 31.31 -23.03
N ASN A 305 21.68 32.34 -22.48
CA ASN A 305 22.36 33.48 -21.87
C ASN A 305 22.75 33.26 -20.41
N HIS A 306 22.21 32.24 -19.75
CA HIS A 306 22.42 31.99 -18.32
C HIS A 306 23.29 30.74 -18.04
N LEU A 307 23.41 29.83 -19.01
CA LEU A 307 24.37 28.73 -18.95
C LEU A 307 25.78 29.17 -19.37
N SER A 308 25.91 30.15 -20.28
CA SER A 308 27.21 30.70 -20.69
C SER A 308 27.94 31.42 -19.54
N THR A 309 27.22 31.89 -18.52
CA THR A 309 27.80 32.55 -17.34
C THR A 309 28.18 31.60 -16.21
N LEU A 310 27.81 30.31 -16.28
CA LEU A 310 28.16 29.31 -15.26
C LEU A 310 29.29 28.37 -15.69
N GLU A 311 29.75 28.48 -16.93
CA GLU A 311 30.90 27.72 -17.47
C GLU A 311 32.20 28.55 -17.48
N GLU A 312 32.15 29.80 -16.99
CA GLU A 312 33.29 30.74 -16.93
C GLU A 312 33.92 30.95 -15.54
N ASP A 313 33.40 30.32 -14.48
CA ASP A 313 34.05 30.39 -13.16
C ASP A 313 34.92 29.13 -12.91
N PRO A 314 36.26 29.27 -12.82
CA PRO A 314 37.21 28.17 -12.65
C PRO A 314 37.19 27.53 -11.25
#